data_AF-A0A916J6E3-F1
#
_entry.id   AF-A0A916J6E3-F1
#
_cell.length_a   1.000
_cell.length_b   1.000
_cell.length_c   1.000
_cell.angle_alpha   90.00
_cell.angle_beta   90.00
_cell.angle_gamma   90.00
#
_symmetry.space_group_name_H-M   'P 1'
#
loop_
_entity.id
_entity.type
_entity.pdbx_description
1 polymer ?
#
loop_
_entity_poly.entity_id
_entity_poly.type
_entity_poly.pdbx_seq_one_letter_code
_entity_poly.pdbx_strand_id
1 'polypeptide(L)'
;MTDKAFTHVAPLIVPMADDQHPLRLLMRGYEDKYPHKLVKDFSRVTNRIVELWNDPAAMEEYFHSLLVMDRHDRKGFPPDVAAEIFSLNLAYDVIRARKAEASADLWGTEQEAKEELERLRLQPTIANFARAAEAGDVSSCKLFLSANLNVDVRDTRHWTPLMIASFNGREELAQMLIQHGADVRACDQGGYTPMHWAAFNGYAELIKLLLAKGGAVNAQSHVGITPLIQAAARGHVATTAELLKGRADPNLAANDGGTPLFKAISNGHLEIVNLLLEAGASLNATMQNGATLVGSAKLARDPKIRDRIAAAVYALKQQTAKRQE
;
A
#
# COMPACT_ATOMS: atom_id res chain seq x y z
N MET A 1 12.33 -0.95 -50.17
CA MET A 1 13.47 -1.41 -49.34
C MET A 1 13.72 -0.34 -48.29
N THR A 2 13.07 -0.46 -47.13
CA THR A 2 13.22 0.47 -46.01
C THR A 2 13.53 -0.34 -44.77
N ASP A 3 14.78 -0.25 -44.39
CA ASP A 3 15.35 -0.78 -43.17
C ASP A 3 14.90 0.12 -42.00
N LYS A 4 14.19 -0.45 -41.03
CA LYS A 4 14.00 0.15 -39.71
C LYS A 4 14.27 -0.91 -38.67
N ALA A 5 15.50 -0.90 -38.19
CA ALA A 5 15.93 -1.59 -36.99
C ALA A 5 15.07 -1.16 -35.79
N PHE A 6 14.23 -2.07 -35.30
CA PHE A 6 13.77 -2.02 -33.92
C PHE A 6 14.77 -2.81 -33.08
N THR A 7 15.76 -2.12 -32.54
CA THR A 7 16.53 -2.58 -31.39
C THR A 7 15.60 -2.66 -30.18
N HIS A 8 15.00 -3.83 -29.96
CA HIS A 8 14.37 -4.15 -28.70
C HIS A 8 15.48 -4.33 -27.66
N VAL A 9 15.74 -3.27 -26.90
CA VAL A 9 16.52 -3.37 -25.66
C VAL A 9 15.67 -4.18 -24.68
N ALA A 10 16.04 -5.43 -24.46
CA ALA A 10 15.47 -6.24 -23.39
C ALA A 10 15.73 -5.52 -22.06
N PRO A 11 14.72 -5.34 -21.18
CA PRO A 11 14.99 -4.81 -19.86
C PRO A 11 15.95 -5.78 -19.15
N LEU A 12 17.07 -5.26 -18.67
CA LEU A 12 17.97 -5.95 -17.76
C LEU A 12 17.16 -6.36 -16.53
N ILE A 13 16.74 -7.63 -16.49
CA ILE A 13 16.17 -8.26 -15.31
C ILE A 13 17.35 -8.41 -14.33
N VAL A 14 17.48 -7.43 -13.44
CA VAL A 14 18.37 -7.55 -12.28
C VAL A 14 17.84 -8.72 -11.45
N PRO A 15 18.66 -9.72 -11.10
CA PRO A 15 18.23 -10.78 -10.20
C PRO A 15 17.90 -10.14 -8.85
N MET A 16 16.61 -10.05 -8.53
CA MET A 16 16.15 -9.63 -7.22
C MET A 16 16.46 -10.73 -6.22
N ALA A 17 16.90 -10.36 -5.01
CA ALA A 17 17.11 -11.32 -3.94
C ALA A 17 15.77 -11.97 -3.54
N ASP A 18 15.81 -13.27 -3.18
CA ASP A 18 14.63 -14.11 -2.86
C ASP A 18 13.73 -13.53 -1.74
N ASP A 19 14.28 -12.69 -0.87
CA ASP A 19 13.57 -11.99 0.20
C ASP A 19 12.71 -10.82 -0.31
N GLN A 20 12.97 -10.31 -1.52
CA GLN A 20 12.27 -9.17 -2.12
C GLN A 20 11.39 -9.53 -3.31
N HIS A 21 11.32 -10.81 -3.68
CA HIS A 21 10.59 -11.23 -4.87
C HIS A 21 9.05 -11.10 -4.71
N PRO A 22 8.32 -10.55 -5.68
CA PRO A 22 6.87 -10.30 -5.58
C PRO A 22 6.02 -11.55 -5.23
N LEU A 23 6.34 -12.71 -5.79
CA LEU A 23 5.69 -14.00 -5.46
C LEU A 23 5.67 -14.31 -3.95
N ARG A 24 6.71 -13.92 -3.20
CA ARG A 24 6.78 -14.15 -1.76
C ARG A 24 5.69 -13.38 -1.02
N LEU A 25 5.46 -12.14 -1.45
CA LEU A 25 4.41 -11.27 -0.92
C LEU A 25 3.01 -11.78 -1.25
N LEU A 26 2.85 -12.50 -2.36
CA LEU A 26 1.57 -13.04 -2.81
C LEU A 26 1.14 -14.28 -2.00
N MET A 27 2.10 -15.02 -1.44
CA MET A 27 1.85 -16.26 -0.70
C MET A 27 1.40 -16.07 0.77
N ARG A 28 1.35 -14.82 1.29
CA ARG A 28 0.97 -14.42 2.67
C ARG A 28 0.54 -15.57 3.61
N GLY A 29 1.41 -16.00 4.52
CA GLY A 29 1.15 -17.07 5.49
C GLY A 29 1.47 -18.49 5.01
N TYR A 30 1.98 -18.63 3.78
CA TYR A 30 2.52 -19.87 3.22
C TYR A 30 3.98 -19.71 2.81
N GLU A 31 4.75 -18.88 3.54
CA GLU A 31 6.16 -18.59 3.24
C GLU A 31 7.03 -19.88 3.21
N ASP A 32 6.64 -20.90 3.97
CA ASP A 32 7.31 -22.21 3.99
C ASP A 32 7.22 -22.97 2.66
N LYS A 33 6.25 -22.62 1.80
CA LYS A 33 6.03 -23.19 0.47
C LYS A 33 6.66 -22.36 -0.65
N TYR A 34 7.48 -21.37 -0.32
CA TYR A 34 8.03 -20.44 -1.29
C TYR A 34 9.03 -21.13 -2.24
N PRO A 35 8.88 -20.97 -3.57
CA PRO A 35 9.63 -21.76 -4.55
C PRO A 35 10.99 -21.11 -4.89
N HIS A 36 11.97 -21.30 -4.00
CA HIS A 36 13.30 -20.71 -4.11
C HIS A 36 14.06 -21.08 -5.39
N LYS A 37 14.04 -22.36 -5.79
CA LYS A 37 14.78 -22.81 -6.99
C LYS A 37 14.11 -22.36 -8.27
N LEU A 38 12.77 -22.35 -8.29
CA LEU A 38 12.01 -21.85 -9.42
C LEU A 38 12.32 -20.37 -9.70
N VAL A 39 12.40 -19.55 -8.64
CA VAL A 39 12.72 -18.11 -8.74
C VAL A 39 14.13 -17.89 -9.25
N LYS A 40 15.09 -18.64 -8.73
CA LYS A 40 16.51 -18.51 -9.08
C LYS A 40 16.81 -18.94 -10.52
N ASP A 41 16.31 -20.12 -10.92
CA ASP A 41 16.72 -20.77 -12.16
C ASP A 41 15.73 -20.50 -13.32
N PHE A 42 14.49 -20.12 -13.01
CA PHE A 42 13.41 -19.94 -13.99
C PHE A 42 12.60 -18.66 -13.76
N SER A 43 13.29 -17.52 -13.62
CA SER A 43 12.68 -16.20 -13.38
C SER A 43 11.56 -15.79 -14.36
N ARG A 44 11.60 -16.29 -15.61
CA ARG A 44 10.51 -16.06 -16.58
C ARG A 44 9.20 -16.72 -16.17
N VAL A 45 9.26 -17.91 -15.57
CA VAL A 45 8.09 -18.64 -15.10
C VAL A 45 7.49 -17.92 -13.90
N THR A 46 8.33 -17.52 -12.95
CA THR A 46 7.88 -16.81 -11.74
C THR A 46 7.30 -15.44 -12.05
N ASN A 47 7.91 -14.67 -12.95
CA ASN A 47 7.35 -13.40 -13.40
C ASN A 47 5.98 -13.59 -14.07
N ARG A 48 5.82 -14.63 -14.89
CA ARG A 48 4.54 -14.92 -15.53
C ARG A 48 3.48 -15.32 -14.50
N ILE A 49 3.84 -16.06 -13.45
CA ILE A 49 2.93 -16.36 -12.34
C ILE A 49 2.52 -15.08 -11.59
N VAL A 50 3.46 -14.16 -11.34
CA VAL A 50 3.15 -12.86 -10.72
C VAL A 50 2.17 -12.06 -11.57
N GLU A 51 2.37 -12.03 -12.90
CA GLU A 51 1.47 -11.34 -13.83
C GLU A 51 0.06 -11.93 -13.84
N LEU A 52 -0.04 -13.27 -13.82
CA LEU A 52 -1.31 -13.99 -13.93
C LEU A 52 -2.01 -14.21 -12.57
N TRP A 53 -1.41 -13.80 -11.46
CA TRP A 53 -1.88 -14.17 -10.12
C TRP A 53 -3.34 -13.81 -9.83
N ASN A 54 -3.82 -12.71 -10.41
CA ASN A 54 -5.18 -12.20 -10.23
C ASN A 54 -6.17 -12.66 -11.32
N ASP A 55 -5.75 -13.49 -12.27
CA ASP A 55 -6.59 -14.09 -13.31
C ASP A 55 -6.66 -15.62 -13.12
N PRO A 56 -7.69 -16.15 -12.43
CA PRO A 56 -7.77 -17.56 -12.09
C PRO A 56 -7.77 -18.50 -13.29
N ALA A 57 -8.45 -18.11 -14.39
CA ALA A 57 -8.58 -18.96 -15.57
C ALA A 57 -7.25 -19.06 -16.32
N ALA A 58 -6.58 -17.92 -16.54
CA ALA A 58 -5.26 -17.91 -17.17
C ALA A 58 -4.19 -18.56 -16.29
N MET A 59 -4.30 -18.42 -14.96
CA MET A 59 -3.36 -19.03 -14.02
C MET A 59 -3.48 -20.57 -14.01
N GLU A 60 -4.70 -21.09 -14.01
CA GLU A 60 -4.97 -22.54 -14.04
C GLU A 60 -4.50 -23.17 -15.35
N GLU A 61 -4.79 -22.53 -16.49
CA GLU A 61 -4.26 -22.96 -17.80
C GLU A 61 -2.72 -22.94 -17.80
N TYR A 62 -2.11 -21.91 -17.22
CA TYR A 62 -0.66 -21.79 -17.15
C TYR A 62 -0.03 -22.87 -16.28
N PHE A 63 -0.55 -23.14 -15.08
CA PHE A 63 -0.07 -24.24 -14.23
C PHE A 63 -0.26 -25.59 -14.91
N HIS A 64 -1.39 -25.82 -15.58
CA HIS A 64 -1.60 -27.02 -16.38
C HIS A 64 -0.54 -27.14 -17.48
N SER A 65 -0.26 -26.06 -18.19
CA SER A 65 0.76 -26.04 -19.25
C SER A 65 2.18 -26.31 -18.74
N LEU A 66 2.49 -25.96 -17.49
CA LEU A 66 3.78 -26.22 -16.85
C LEU A 66 3.92 -27.67 -16.37
N LEU A 67 2.80 -28.31 -16.01
CA LEU A 67 2.76 -29.67 -15.44
C LEU A 67 2.54 -30.76 -16.50
N VAL A 68 2.03 -30.42 -17.68
CA VAL A 68 1.87 -31.38 -18.80
C VAL A 68 3.24 -31.68 -19.43
N MET A 69 3.65 -32.94 -19.34
CA MET A 69 4.98 -33.42 -19.76
C MET A 69 5.18 -33.58 -21.27
N ASP A 70 4.13 -33.44 -22.07
CA ASP A 70 4.18 -33.76 -23.50
C ASP A 70 4.06 -32.50 -24.37
N ARG A 71 5.19 -31.84 -24.58
CA ARG A 71 5.40 -30.99 -25.75
C ARG A 71 6.70 -31.47 -26.40
N HIS A 72 6.60 -31.91 -27.65
CA HIS A 72 7.60 -32.64 -28.45
C HIS A 72 9.03 -32.08 -28.53
N ASP A 73 9.41 -30.99 -27.83
CA ASP A 73 10.75 -30.40 -27.91
C ASP A 73 11.24 -29.67 -26.63
N ARG A 74 10.72 -30.01 -25.43
CA ARG A 74 11.26 -29.45 -24.17
C ARG A 74 11.66 -30.55 -23.19
N LYS A 75 12.91 -30.52 -22.72
CA LYS A 75 13.31 -31.23 -21.49
C LYS A 75 12.42 -30.69 -20.36
N GLY A 76 11.68 -31.57 -19.68
CA GLY A 76 10.83 -31.21 -18.55
C GLY A 76 11.63 -30.55 -17.41
N PHE A 77 10.92 -29.92 -16.47
CA PHE A 77 11.57 -29.35 -15.28
C PHE A 77 12.28 -30.42 -14.45
N PRO A 78 13.40 -30.08 -13.79
CA PRO A 78 13.99 -30.93 -12.77
C PRO A 78 12.96 -31.36 -11.71
N PRO A 79 13.03 -32.58 -11.15
CA PRO A 79 12.03 -33.11 -10.22
C PRO A 79 11.77 -32.22 -8.99
N ASP A 80 12.83 -31.57 -8.50
CA ASP A 80 12.77 -30.63 -7.38
C ASP A 80 12.05 -29.32 -7.73
N VAL A 81 12.28 -28.79 -8.94
CA VAL A 81 11.57 -27.61 -9.45
C VAL A 81 10.09 -27.92 -9.73
N ALA A 82 9.81 -29.11 -10.27
CA ALA A 82 8.44 -29.58 -10.47
C ALA A 82 7.66 -29.70 -9.14
N ALA A 83 8.33 -30.17 -8.07
CA ALA A 83 7.75 -30.24 -6.73
C ALA A 83 7.44 -28.84 -6.14
N GLU A 84 8.31 -27.86 -6.39
CA GLU A 84 8.07 -26.45 -6.02
C GLU A 84 6.88 -25.86 -6.80
N ILE A 85 6.78 -26.11 -8.10
CA ILE A 85 5.63 -25.68 -8.93
C ILE A 85 4.33 -26.29 -8.41
N PHE A 86 4.33 -27.59 -8.09
CA PHE A 86 3.15 -28.28 -7.57
C PHE A 86 2.74 -27.74 -6.19
N SER A 87 3.72 -27.50 -5.31
CA SER A 87 3.50 -26.93 -3.98
C SER A 87 2.96 -25.50 -4.05
N LEU A 88 3.44 -24.70 -5.00
CA LEU A 88 2.93 -23.37 -5.30
C LEU A 88 1.50 -23.41 -5.83
N ASN A 89 1.19 -24.32 -6.76
CA ASN A 89 -0.17 -24.50 -7.27
C ASN A 89 -1.15 -24.86 -6.14
N LEU A 90 -0.76 -25.79 -5.26
CA LEU A 90 -1.58 -26.15 -4.10
C LEU A 90 -1.76 -24.97 -3.13
N ALA A 91 -0.71 -24.18 -2.89
CA ALA A 91 -0.83 -22.98 -2.07
C ALA A 91 -1.78 -21.95 -2.71
N TYR A 92 -1.69 -21.75 -4.02
CA TYR A 92 -2.58 -20.88 -4.78
C TYR A 92 -4.03 -21.33 -4.68
N ASP A 93 -4.31 -22.62 -4.85
CA ASP A 93 -5.65 -23.19 -4.72
C ASP A 93 -6.26 -22.97 -3.33
N VAL A 94 -5.47 -23.15 -2.26
CA VAL A 94 -5.95 -22.91 -0.89
C VAL A 94 -6.21 -21.41 -0.64
N ILE A 95 -5.34 -20.53 -1.15
CA ILE A 95 -5.54 -19.08 -1.06
C ILE A 95 -6.81 -18.68 -1.83
N ARG A 96 -7.02 -19.26 -3.02
CA ARG A 96 -8.20 -19.07 -3.85
C ARG A 96 -9.47 -19.55 -3.15
N ALA A 97 -9.44 -20.76 -2.59
CA ALA A 97 -10.56 -21.34 -1.85
C ALA A 97 -10.93 -20.50 -0.62
N ARG A 98 -9.94 -20.02 0.16
CA ARG A 98 -10.20 -19.11 1.27
C ARG A 98 -10.81 -17.78 0.84
N LYS A 99 -10.36 -17.21 -0.28
CA LYS A 99 -10.97 -16.01 -0.86
C LYS A 99 -12.41 -16.28 -1.31
N ALA A 100 -12.66 -17.45 -1.89
CA ALA A 100 -14.00 -17.87 -2.31
C ALA A 100 -14.93 -18.14 -1.12
N GLU A 101 -14.47 -18.84 -0.08
CA GLU A 101 -15.22 -19.10 1.17
C GLU A 101 -15.51 -17.80 1.93
N ALA A 102 -14.52 -16.91 2.06
CA ALA A 102 -14.74 -15.57 2.61
C ALA A 102 -15.69 -14.71 1.75
N SER A 103 -15.87 -15.05 0.47
CA SER A 103 -16.86 -14.40 -0.40
C SER A 103 -18.24 -15.07 -0.32
N ALA A 104 -18.29 -16.39 -0.10
CA ALA A 104 -19.51 -17.21 -0.16
C ALA A 104 -20.27 -17.27 1.17
N ASP A 105 -19.59 -17.25 2.31
CA ASP A 105 -20.22 -17.25 3.64
C ASP A 105 -20.87 -15.91 3.99
N LEU A 106 -20.62 -14.87 3.19
CA LEU A 106 -21.04 -13.52 3.51
C LEU A 106 -22.40 -13.16 2.92
N TRP A 107 -22.77 -13.51 1.68
CA TRP A 107 -24.11 -13.26 1.08
C TRP A 107 -24.40 -14.22 -0.10
N GLY A 108 -25.67 -14.26 -0.56
CA GLY A 108 -26.22 -15.20 -1.56
C GLY A 108 -25.49 -15.34 -2.91
N THR A 109 -26.02 -16.16 -3.80
CA THR A 109 -25.36 -16.54 -5.06
C THR A 109 -25.09 -15.32 -5.96
N GLU A 110 -24.05 -15.39 -6.81
CA GLU A 110 -23.71 -14.33 -7.78
C GLU A 110 -24.92 -13.92 -8.64
N GLN A 111 -25.79 -14.88 -8.95
CA GLN A 111 -27.02 -14.68 -9.69
C GLN A 111 -28.00 -13.77 -8.94
N GLU A 112 -28.23 -14.03 -7.65
CA GLU A 112 -29.12 -13.23 -6.79
C GLU A 112 -28.61 -11.79 -6.64
N ALA A 113 -27.30 -11.60 -6.54
CA ALA A 113 -26.71 -10.27 -6.49
C ALA A 113 -26.92 -9.49 -7.80
N LYS A 114 -26.79 -10.15 -8.96
CA LYS A 114 -27.05 -9.55 -10.27
C LYS A 114 -28.53 -9.19 -10.45
N GLU A 115 -29.44 -10.05 -10.03
CA GLU A 115 -30.89 -9.80 -10.09
C GLU A 115 -31.31 -8.60 -9.20
N GLU A 116 -30.76 -8.48 -7.99
CA GLU A 116 -31.06 -7.34 -7.12
C GLU A 116 -30.44 -6.04 -7.65
N LEU A 117 -29.26 -6.09 -8.28
CA LEU A 117 -28.67 -4.94 -8.97
C LEU A 117 -29.55 -4.47 -10.15
N GLU A 118 -30.10 -5.40 -10.94
CA GLU A 118 -31.06 -5.09 -12.00
C GLU A 118 -32.34 -4.45 -11.46
N ARG A 119 -32.87 -4.96 -10.35
CA ARG A 119 -34.03 -4.39 -9.65
C ARG A 119 -33.76 -2.96 -9.20
N LEU A 120 -32.56 -2.69 -8.68
CA LEU A 120 -32.12 -1.35 -8.27
C LEU A 120 -31.70 -0.46 -9.44
N ARG A 121 -31.71 -0.97 -10.68
CA ARG A 121 -31.24 -0.30 -11.90
C ARG A 121 -29.78 0.16 -11.79
N LEU A 122 -28.97 -0.56 -11.01
CA LEU A 122 -27.55 -0.31 -10.83
C LEU A 122 -26.75 -1.31 -11.68
N GLN A 123 -26.02 -0.81 -12.68
CA GLN A 123 -25.12 -1.68 -13.44
C GLN A 123 -23.81 -1.92 -12.67
N PRO A 124 -23.26 -3.15 -12.66
CA PRO A 124 -21.97 -3.48 -12.02
C PRO A 124 -20.78 -2.94 -12.83
N THR A 125 -20.70 -1.62 -12.96
CA THR A 125 -19.61 -0.91 -13.63
C THR A 125 -18.67 -0.31 -12.60
N ILE A 126 -17.39 -0.14 -12.97
CA ILE A 126 -16.38 0.50 -12.13
C ILE A 126 -16.85 1.90 -11.68
N ALA A 127 -17.50 2.65 -12.57
CA ALA A 127 -18.01 3.99 -12.27
C ALA A 127 -19.13 3.99 -11.21
N ASN A 128 -20.05 3.02 -11.28
CA ASN A 128 -21.12 2.89 -10.29
C ASN A 128 -20.59 2.40 -8.94
N PHE A 129 -19.61 1.49 -8.95
CA PHE A 129 -18.97 1.04 -7.72
C PHE A 129 -18.18 2.18 -7.05
N ALA A 130 -17.41 2.95 -7.83
CA ALA A 130 -16.73 4.14 -7.32
C ALA A 130 -17.72 5.15 -6.71
N ARG A 131 -18.85 5.42 -7.38
CA ARG A 131 -19.89 6.33 -6.88
C ARG A 131 -20.55 5.81 -5.60
N ALA A 132 -20.84 4.52 -5.51
CA ALA A 132 -21.34 3.90 -4.28
C ALA A 132 -20.32 4.01 -3.14
N ALA A 133 -19.03 3.81 -3.44
CA ALA A 133 -17.96 3.98 -2.47
C ALA A 133 -17.81 5.44 -2.00
N GLU A 134 -17.94 6.42 -2.90
CA GLU A 134 -17.95 7.85 -2.57
C GLU A 134 -19.14 8.20 -1.65
N ALA A 135 -20.32 7.68 -1.97
CA ALA A 135 -21.53 7.82 -1.15
C ALA A 135 -21.42 7.13 0.22
N GLY A 136 -20.54 6.12 0.36
CA GLY A 136 -20.46 5.27 1.55
C GLY A 136 -21.58 4.22 1.60
N ASP A 137 -22.19 3.90 0.46
CA ASP A 137 -23.25 2.89 0.39
C ASP A 137 -22.65 1.48 0.44
N VAL A 138 -22.55 0.95 1.66
CA VAL A 138 -22.01 -0.37 1.94
C VAL A 138 -22.84 -1.48 1.27
N SER A 139 -24.16 -1.31 1.19
CA SER A 139 -25.06 -2.32 0.61
C SER A 139 -24.85 -2.46 -0.88
N SER A 140 -24.84 -1.34 -1.62
CA SER A 140 -24.54 -1.37 -3.06
C SER A 140 -23.12 -1.87 -3.34
N CYS A 141 -22.14 -1.45 -2.53
CA CYS A 141 -20.77 -1.95 -2.66
C CYS A 141 -20.69 -3.47 -2.47
N LYS A 142 -21.39 -4.02 -1.48
CA LYS A 142 -21.48 -5.48 -1.27
C LYS A 142 -22.11 -6.18 -2.47
N LEU A 143 -23.22 -5.67 -2.99
CA LEU A 143 -23.86 -6.25 -4.18
C LEU A 143 -22.93 -6.26 -5.39
N PHE A 144 -22.15 -5.19 -5.61
CA PHE A 144 -21.17 -5.18 -6.69
C PHE A 144 -20.07 -6.24 -6.52
N LEU A 145 -19.59 -6.44 -5.30
CA LEU A 145 -18.60 -7.49 -5.01
C LEU A 145 -19.19 -8.90 -5.18
N SER A 146 -20.42 -9.12 -4.72
CA SER A 146 -21.15 -10.39 -4.93
C SER A 146 -21.46 -10.66 -6.39
N ALA A 147 -21.59 -9.62 -7.23
CA ALA A 147 -21.68 -9.74 -8.68
C ALA A 147 -20.32 -9.99 -9.37
N ASN A 148 -19.32 -10.43 -8.61
CA ASN A 148 -17.97 -10.79 -9.05
C ASN A 148 -17.12 -9.62 -9.58
N LEU A 149 -17.41 -8.38 -9.13
CA LEU A 149 -16.56 -7.22 -9.43
C LEU A 149 -15.31 -7.24 -8.54
N ASN A 150 -14.14 -7.07 -9.13
CA ASN A 150 -12.88 -7.02 -8.38
C ASN A 150 -12.90 -5.88 -7.34
N VAL A 151 -12.55 -6.20 -6.09
CA VAL A 151 -12.49 -5.24 -4.97
C VAL A 151 -11.47 -4.11 -5.20
N ASP A 152 -10.41 -4.38 -5.96
CA ASP A 152 -9.33 -3.44 -6.27
C ASP A 152 -9.47 -2.84 -7.69
N VAL A 153 -10.69 -2.75 -8.23
CA VAL A 153 -10.92 -2.02 -9.48
C VAL A 153 -10.38 -0.60 -9.37
N ARG A 154 -9.85 -0.08 -10.47
CA ARG A 154 -9.30 1.27 -10.54
C ARG A 154 -10.21 2.16 -11.38
N ASP A 155 -10.61 3.30 -10.82
CA ASP A 155 -11.32 4.34 -11.57
C ASP A 155 -10.37 5.04 -12.57
N THR A 156 -10.87 6.05 -13.28
CA THR A 156 -10.10 6.84 -14.26
C THR A 156 -8.94 7.62 -13.64
N ARG A 157 -8.89 7.78 -12.33
CA ARG A 157 -7.80 8.42 -11.56
C ARG A 157 -6.86 7.39 -10.93
N HIS A 158 -7.01 6.11 -11.28
CA HIS A 158 -6.33 4.99 -10.66
C HIS A 158 -6.64 4.79 -9.16
N TRP A 159 -7.77 5.28 -8.68
CA TRP A 159 -8.20 5.09 -7.30
C TRP A 159 -8.92 3.76 -7.14
N THR A 160 -8.59 3.04 -6.07
CA THR A 160 -9.36 1.86 -5.63
C THR A 160 -10.55 2.29 -4.76
N PRO A 161 -11.60 1.45 -4.64
CA PRO A 161 -12.69 1.68 -3.70
C PRO A 161 -12.21 1.95 -2.27
N LEU A 162 -11.13 1.29 -1.85
CA LEU A 162 -10.54 1.53 -0.53
C LEU A 162 -9.91 2.92 -0.40
N MET A 163 -9.28 3.45 -1.45
CA MET A 163 -8.80 4.84 -1.46
C MET A 163 -9.94 5.84 -1.40
N ILE A 164 -11.01 5.60 -2.17
CA ILE A 164 -12.23 6.43 -2.14
C ILE A 164 -12.83 6.44 -0.74
N ALA A 165 -13.00 5.26 -0.13
CA ALA A 165 -13.50 5.12 1.23
C ALA A 165 -12.59 5.85 2.22
N SER A 166 -11.28 5.76 2.04
CA SER A 166 -10.29 6.40 2.92
C SER A 166 -10.23 7.91 2.78
N PHE A 167 -10.42 8.43 1.57
CA PHE A 167 -10.51 9.86 1.33
C PHE A 167 -11.77 10.47 1.96
N ASN A 168 -12.89 9.73 1.97
CA ASN A 168 -14.17 10.21 2.50
C ASN A 168 -14.45 9.81 3.95
N GLY A 169 -13.53 9.09 4.62
CA GLY A 169 -13.70 8.67 6.01
C GLY A 169 -14.79 7.63 6.22
N ARG A 170 -15.05 6.79 5.22
CA ARG A 170 -16.07 5.74 5.27
C ARG A 170 -15.50 4.49 5.97
N GLU A 171 -15.44 4.53 7.29
CA GLU A 171 -14.81 3.47 8.10
C GLU A 171 -15.48 2.10 7.92
N GLU A 172 -16.81 2.04 7.98
CA GLU A 172 -17.58 0.81 7.78
C GLU A 172 -17.33 0.21 6.39
N LEU A 173 -17.34 1.07 5.37
CA LEU A 173 -17.06 0.66 4.00
C LEU A 173 -15.62 0.16 3.85
N ALA A 174 -14.64 0.86 4.41
CA ALA A 174 -13.24 0.43 4.39
C ALA A 174 -13.06 -0.92 5.09
N GLN A 175 -13.73 -1.13 6.23
CA GLN A 175 -13.72 -2.39 6.95
C GLN A 175 -14.29 -3.54 6.10
N MET A 176 -15.40 -3.29 5.41
CA MET A 176 -16.02 -4.26 4.50
C MET A 176 -15.08 -4.58 3.32
N LEU A 177 -14.55 -3.56 2.63
CA LEU A 177 -13.65 -3.75 1.50
C LEU A 177 -12.39 -4.57 1.89
N ILE A 178 -11.81 -4.29 3.06
CA ILE A 178 -10.64 -5.04 3.55
C ILE A 178 -11.01 -6.49 3.89
N GLN A 179 -12.21 -6.75 4.44
CA GLN A 179 -12.70 -8.11 4.66
C GLN A 179 -12.86 -8.89 3.35
N HIS A 180 -13.27 -8.21 2.27
CA HIS A 180 -13.35 -8.76 0.92
C HIS A 180 -11.99 -8.76 0.17
N GLY A 181 -10.88 -8.52 0.87
CA GLY A 181 -9.54 -8.71 0.33
C GLY A 181 -8.93 -7.51 -0.39
N ALA A 182 -9.46 -6.29 -0.21
CA ALA A 182 -8.87 -5.07 -0.75
C ALA A 182 -7.39 -4.91 -0.35
N ASP A 183 -6.54 -4.52 -1.30
CA ASP A 183 -5.13 -4.26 -1.02
C ASP A 183 -4.93 -2.93 -0.30
N VAL A 184 -4.68 -3.00 1.01
CA VAL A 184 -4.37 -1.84 1.87
C VAL A 184 -3.08 -1.11 1.48
N ARG A 185 -2.23 -1.70 0.63
CA ARG A 185 -0.98 -1.11 0.13
C ARG A 185 -1.07 -0.61 -1.30
N ALA A 186 -2.23 -0.74 -1.95
CA ALA A 186 -2.45 -0.18 -3.28
C ALA A 186 -2.10 1.31 -3.29
N CYS A 187 -1.58 1.80 -4.42
CA CYS A 187 -1.25 3.21 -4.61
C CYS A 187 -1.85 3.75 -5.90
N ASP A 188 -2.22 5.03 -5.88
CA ASP A 188 -2.68 5.75 -7.07
C ASP A 188 -1.51 6.15 -7.99
N GLN A 189 -1.80 6.92 -9.04
CA GLN A 189 -0.79 7.38 -9.99
C GLN A 189 0.30 8.28 -9.38
N GLY A 190 0.03 8.90 -8.22
CA GLY A 190 0.99 9.69 -7.47
C GLY A 190 1.78 8.88 -6.44
N GLY A 191 1.52 7.58 -6.31
CA GLY A 191 2.08 6.74 -5.25
C GLY A 191 1.39 6.90 -3.89
N TYR A 192 0.21 7.53 -3.84
CA TYR A 192 -0.54 7.70 -2.59
C TYR A 192 -1.38 6.46 -2.28
N THR A 193 -1.26 5.96 -1.06
CA THR A 193 -1.99 4.79 -0.55
C THR A 193 -3.27 5.18 0.18
N PRO A 194 -4.19 4.24 0.49
CA PRO A 194 -5.34 4.51 1.36
C PRO A 194 -4.97 5.24 2.66
N MET A 195 -3.82 4.88 3.25
CA MET A 195 -3.32 5.49 4.48
C MET A 195 -2.93 6.96 4.30
N HIS A 196 -2.41 7.34 3.13
CA HIS A 196 -2.16 8.76 2.82
C HIS A 196 -3.48 9.54 2.83
N TRP A 197 -4.50 9.04 2.13
CA TRP A 197 -5.79 9.72 2.04
C TRP A 197 -6.51 9.83 3.39
N ALA A 198 -6.44 8.79 4.22
CA ALA A 198 -6.92 8.84 5.59
C ALA A 198 -6.15 9.87 6.44
N ALA A 199 -4.82 9.91 6.32
CA ALA A 199 -3.96 10.84 7.03
C ALA A 199 -4.15 12.30 6.58
N PHE A 200 -4.43 12.52 5.30
CA PHE A 200 -4.72 13.83 4.73
C PHE A 200 -5.99 14.45 5.32
N ASN A 201 -7.03 13.65 5.57
CA ASN A 201 -8.29 14.13 6.14
C ASN A 201 -8.39 13.96 7.67
N GLY A 202 -7.44 13.27 8.30
CA GLY A 202 -7.34 13.18 9.75
C GLY A 202 -8.19 12.07 10.38
N TYR A 203 -8.47 11.00 9.64
CA TYR A 203 -9.29 9.87 10.10
C TYR A 203 -8.48 8.87 10.93
N ALA A 204 -8.30 9.17 12.23
CA ALA A 204 -7.46 8.39 13.14
C ALA A 204 -7.92 6.93 13.32
N GLU A 205 -9.22 6.67 13.43
CA GLU A 205 -9.74 5.30 13.56
C GLU A 205 -9.52 4.48 12.29
N LEU A 206 -9.66 5.11 11.12
CA LEU A 206 -9.33 4.46 9.85
C LEU A 206 -7.82 4.16 9.74
N ILE A 207 -6.95 5.03 10.25
CA ILE A 207 -5.51 4.76 10.33
C ILE A 207 -5.24 3.53 11.20
N LYS A 208 -5.88 3.42 12.37
CA LYS A 208 -5.75 2.21 13.22
C LYS A 208 -6.18 0.96 12.47
N LEU A 209 -7.31 1.00 11.78
CA LEU A 209 -7.80 -0.11 10.97
C LEU A 209 -6.78 -0.51 9.89
N LEU A 210 -6.27 0.46 9.12
CA LEU A 210 -5.29 0.20 8.05
C LEU A 210 -3.98 -0.36 8.61
N LEU A 211 -3.50 0.15 9.75
CA LEU A 211 -2.32 -0.37 10.45
C LEU A 211 -2.52 -1.81 10.91
N ALA A 212 -3.66 -2.11 11.54
CA ALA A 212 -4.02 -3.45 12.01
C ALA A 212 -4.09 -4.49 10.88
N LYS A 213 -4.33 -4.03 9.64
CA LYS A 213 -4.42 -4.88 8.44
C LYS A 213 -3.15 -4.88 7.61
N GLY A 214 -2.03 -4.39 8.16
CA GLY A 214 -0.72 -4.43 7.52
C GLY A 214 -0.51 -3.35 6.46
N GLY A 215 -1.14 -2.18 6.62
CA GLY A 215 -0.85 -1.00 5.82
C GLY A 215 0.60 -0.53 5.97
N ALA A 216 1.17 0.02 4.89
CA ALA A 216 2.54 0.53 4.90
C ALA A 216 2.61 1.93 5.55
N VAL A 217 2.88 1.98 6.86
CA VAL A 217 2.94 3.23 7.65
C VAL A 217 3.94 4.26 7.11
N ASN A 218 5.05 3.78 6.55
CA ASN A 218 6.14 4.59 5.98
C ASN A 218 6.13 4.61 4.46
N ALA A 219 5.01 4.28 3.80
CA ALA A 219 4.90 4.39 2.35
C ALA A 219 5.22 5.83 1.91
N GLN A 220 5.98 5.97 0.83
CA GLN A 220 6.31 7.26 0.23
C GLN A 220 5.63 7.37 -1.13
N SER A 221 4.95 8.49 -1.37
CA SER A 221 4.48 8.85 -2.70
C SER A 221 5.65 9.13 -3.65
N HIS A 222 5.39 9.36 -4.93
CA HIS A 222 6.42 9.69 -5.92
C HIS A 222 7.20 10.98 -5.58
N VAL A 223 6.64 11.84 -4.72
CA VAL A 223 7.30 13.05 -4.21
C VAL A 223 7.86 12.89 -2.79
N GLY A 224 7.97 11.64 -2.31
CA GLY A 224 8.56 11.30 -1.01
C GLY A 224 7.65 11.57 0.19
N ILE A 225 6.41 11.98 -0.02
CA ILE A 225 5.47 12.32 1.05
C ILE A 225 5.01 11.02 1.73
N THR A 226 5.07 11.00 3.07
CA THR A 226 4.53 9.91 3.90
C THR A 226 3.16 10.29 4.48
N PRO A 227 2.36 9.32 4.98
CA PRO A 227 1.14 9.63 5.72
C PRO A 227 1.39 10.56 6.92
N LEU A 228 2.51 10.36 7.63
CA LEU A 228 2.89 11.21 8.76
C LEU A 228 3.18 12.65 8.34
N ILE A 229 3.83 12.87 7.19
CA ILE A 229 4.03 14.23 6.65
C ILE A 229 2.67 14.91 6.37
N GLN A 230 1.69 14.20 5.80
CA GLN A 230 0.37 14.79 5.52
C GLN A 230 -0.39 15.14 6.80
N ALA A 231 -0.44 14.23 7.76
CA ALA A 231 -1.08 14.47 9.05
C ALA A 231 -0.43 15.65 9.78
N ALA A 232 0.91 15.68 9.81
CA ALA A 232 1.67 16.74 10.45
C ALA A 232 1.51 18.10 9.79
N ALA A 233 1.49 18.15 8.45
CA ALA A 233 1.26 19.39 7.72
C ALA A 233 -0.14 19.97 7.96
N ARG A 234 -1.15 19.12 8.16
CA ARG A 234 -2.56 19.53 8.23
C ARG A 234 -3.08 19.73 9.65
N GLY A 235 -2.28 19.44 10.67
CA GLY A 235 -2.67 19.68 12.06
C GLY A 235 -3.49 18.55 12.69
N HIS A 236 -3.48 17.35 12.09
CA HIS A 236 -4.26 16.22 12.58
C HIS A 236 -3.57 15.50 13.73
N VAL A 237 -3.75 16.02 14.95
CA VAL A 237 -3.07 15.55 16.18
C VAL A 237 -3.35 14.08 16.46
N ALA A 238 -4.63 13.67 16.52
CA ALA A 238 -5.01 12.28 16.79
C ALA A 238 -4.44 11.31 15.75
N THR A 239 -4.52 11.67 14.47
CA THR A 239 -3.96 10.85 13.38
C THR A 239 -2.43 10.75 13.45
N THR A 240 -1.75 11.86 13.76
CA THR A 240 -0.29 11.86 13.97
C THR A 240 0.09 10.92 15.11
N ALA A 241 -0.62 10.98 16.23
CA ALA A 241 -0.38 10.09 17.36
C ALA A 241 -0.56 8.61 17.00
N GLU A 242 -1.61 8.26 16.25
CA GLU A 242 -1.84 6.87 15.82
C GLU A 242 -0.78 6.39 14.82
N LEU A 243 -0.34 7.23 13.89
CA LEU A 243 0.77 6.91 12.99
C LEU A 243 2.07 6.66 13.75
N LEU A 244 2.40 7.49 14.73
CA LEU A 244 3.59 7.32 15.57
C LEU A 244 3.52 6.05 16.43
N LYS A 245 2.35 5.75 17.02
CA LYS A 245 2.12 4.45 17.70
C LYS A 245 2.31 3.27 16.74
N GLY A 246 1.91 3.44 15.47
CA GLY A 246 2.12 2.52 14.37
C GLY A 246 3.57 2.42 13.87
N ARG A 247 4.55 3.02 14.57
CA ARG A 247 5.97 3.06 14.21
C ARG A 247 6.25 3.81 12.89
N ALA A 248 5.48 4.86 12.61
CA ALA A 248 5.86 5.82 11.59
C ALA A 248 7.23 6.45 11.92
N ASP A 249 8.12 6.52 10.95
CA ASP A 249 9.42 7.15 11.12
C ASP A 249 9.27 8.68 11.02
N PRO A 250 9.52 9.44 12.10
CA PRO A 250 9.35 10.90 12.11
C PRO A 250 10.43 11.66 11.32
N ASN A 251 11.44 10.95 10.80
CA ASN A 251 12.59 11.53 10.11
C ASN A 251 12.57 11.35 8.60
N LEU A 252 11.62 10.56 8.05
CA LEU A 252 11.46 10.45 6.60
C LEU A 252 11.09 11.82 6.02
N ALA A 253 11.86 12.24 5.01
CA ALA A 253 11.67 13.51 4.34
C ALA A 253 11.00 13.30 2.98
N ALA A 254 10.17 14.26 2.59
CA ALA A 254 9.75 14.40 1.21
C ALA A 254 10.91 14.81 0.31
N ASN A 255 10.70 14.76 -1.01
CA ASN A 255 11.75 15.08 -1.97
C ASN A 255 12.29 16.50 -1.80
N ASP A 256 11.48 17.45 -1.30
CA ASP A 256 11.91 18.82 -0.98
C ASP A 256 12.77 18.94 0.30
N GLY A 257 13.04 17.83 0.98
CA GLY A 257 13.71 17.77 2.29
C GLY A 257 12.78 18.00 3.49
N GLY A 258 11.48 18.17 3.24
CA GLY A 258 10.49 18.44 4.27
C GLY A 258 10.16 17.20 5.12
N THR A 259 10.63 17.20 6.36
CA THR A 259 10.23 16.20 7.38
C THR A 259 8.86 16.55 8.00
N PRO A 260 8.19 15.60 8.67
CA PRO A 260 6.98 15.88 9.45
C PRO A 260 7.15 17.08 10.40
N LEU A 261 8.28 17.16 11.11
CA LEU A 261 8.54 18.23 12.06
C LEU A 261 8.68 19.58 11.35
N PHE A 262 9.33 19.61 10.19
CA PHE A 262 9.46 20.84 9.39
C PHE A 262 8.09 21.37 8.95
N LYS A 263 7.20 20.49 8.47
CA LYS A 263 5.85 20.89 8.04
C LYS A 263 4.98 21.33 9.22
N ALA A 264 5.06 20.64 10.36
CA ALA A 264 4.34 21.03 11.58
C ALA A 264 4.75 22.42 12.09
N ILE A 265 6.05 22.73 12.08
CA ILE A 265 6.56 24.06 12.46
C ILE A 265 6.10 25.14 11.48
N SER A 266 6.24 24.88 10.18
CA SER A 266 5.90 25.86 9.13
C SER A 266 4.41 26.23 9.15
N ASN A 267 3.56 25.28 9.53
CA ASN A 267 2.11 25.45 9.57
C ASN A 267 1.55 25.80 10.96
N GLY A 268 2.40 25.87 12.00
CA GLY A 268 2.01 26.35 13.33
C GLY A 268 1.38 25.31 14.26
N HIS A 269 1.62 24.02 14.05
CA HIS A 269 0.97 22.94 14.79
C HIS A 269 1.77 22.51 16.04
N LEU A 270 1.70 23.29 17.13
CA LEU A 270 2.49 23.08 18.35
C LEU A 270 2.32 21.68 18.98
N GLU A 271 1.10 21.15 19.05
CA GLU A 271 0.87 19.82 19.63
C GLU A 271 1.55 18.72 18.83
N ILE A 272 1.52 18.82 17.50
CA ILE A 272 2.24 17.89 16.60
C ILE A 272 3.75 18.05 16.76
N VAL A 273 4.25 19.27 16.92
CA VAL A 273 5.67 19.51 17.22
C VAL A 273 6.08 18.74 18.48
N ASN A 274 5.28 18.79 19.55
CA ASN A 274 5.58 18.04 20.77
C ASN A 274 5.58 16.54 20.53
N LEU A 275 4.54 15.99 19.88
CA LEU A 275 4.45 14.56 19.56
C LEU A 275 5.65 14.07 18.74
N LEU A 276 6.07 14.84 17.73
CA LEU A 276 7.20 14.48 16.87
C LEU A 276 8.53 14.54 17.62
N LEU A 277 8.74 15.53 18.48
CA LEU A 277 9.95 15.61 19.32
C LEU A 277 10.03 14.45 20.31
N GLU A 278 8.89 14.07 20.92
CA GLU A 278 8.79 12.90 21.81
C GLU A 278 9.08 11.59 21.06
N ALA A 279 8.69 11.50 19.78
CA ALA A 279 8.98 10.37 18.90
C ALA A 279 10.42 10.37 18.34
N GLY A 280 11.28 11.33 18.69
CA GLY A 280 12.67 11.37 18.25
C GLY A 280 12.89 12.01 16.87
N ALA A 281 12.05 12.97 16.49
CA ALA A 281 12.28 13.79 15.29
C ALA A 281 13.59 14.58 15.39
N SER A 282 14.38 14.54 14.32
CA SER A 282 15.67 15.20 14.21
C SER A 282 15.52 16.71 14.00
N LEU A 283 16.30 17.47 14.76
CA LEU A 283 16.39 18.93 14.64
C LEU A 283 17.36 19.41 13.55
N ASN A 284 18.10 18.48 12.94
CA ASN A 284 19.16 18.77 11.96
C ASN A 284 18.65 18.68 10.51
N ALA A 285 17.34 18.58 10.29
CA ALA A 285 16.77 18.50 8.95
C ALA A 285 16.98 19.80 8.15
N THR A 286 17.27 19.64 6.87
CA THR A 286 17.49 20.73 5.92
C THR A 286 16.66 20.50 4.66
N MET A 287 15.97 21.54 4.21
CA MET A 287 15.26 21.55 2.93
C MET A 287 16.25 21.64 1.76
N GLN A 288 15.81 21.26 0.56
CA GLN A 288 16.60 21.40 -0.66
C GLN A 288 17.01 22.85 -0.97
N ASN A 289 16.22 23.84 -0.55
CA ASN A 289 16.55 25.26 -0.71
C ASN A 289 17.55 25.79 0.35
N GLY A 290 18.11 24.92 1.18
CA GLY A 290 19.06 25.26 2.24
C GLY A 290 18.43 25.74 3.54
N ALA A 291 17.10 25.83 3.63
CA ALA A 291 16.43 26.20 4.88
C ALA A 291 16.62 25.11 5.94
N THR A 292 17.20 25.50 7.08
CA THR A 292 17.36 24.62 8.25
C THR A 292 16.08 24.61 9.08
N LEU A 293 15.78 23.48 9.73
CA LEU A 293 14.61 23.36 10.62
C LEU A 293 14.62 24.42 11.73
N VAL A 294 15.79 24.66 12.34
CA VAL A 294 15.96 25.69 13.38
C VAL A 294 15.78 27.10 12.81
N GLY A 295 16.23 27.35 11.57
CA GLY A 295 15.98 28.60 10.87
C GLY A 295 14.49 28.85 10.65
N SER A 296 13.76 27.87 10.13
CA SER A 296 12.31 27.96 9.96
C SER A 296 11.57 28.08 11.29
N ALA A 297 12.02 27.39 12.34
CA ALA A 297 11.44 27.53 13.67
C ALA A 297 11.53 28.96 14.20
N LYS A 298 12.65 29.67 13.98
CA LYS A 298 12.79 31.09 14.36
C LYS A 298 11.81 32.01 13.63
N LEU A 299 11.40 31.64 12.42
CA LEU A 299 10.42 32.37 11.62
C LEU A 299 8.97 31.89 11.89
N ALA A 300 8.78 30.90 12.75
CA ALA A 300 7.45 30.41 13.09
C ALA A 300 6.63 31.51 13.76
N ARG A 301 5.39 31.68 13.29
CA ARG A 301 4.47 32.71 13.78
C ARG A 301 4.19 32.53 15.28
N ASP A 302 3.96 31.29 15.71
CA ASP A 302 3.68 30.97 17.10
C ASP A 302 4.96 31.06 17.97
N PRO A 303 5.01 31.95 18.98
CA PRO A 303 6.13 32.03 19.91
C PRO A 303 6.36 30.72 20.70
N LYS A 304 5.31 29.96 21.00
CA LYS A 304 5.45 28.70 21.74
C LYS A 304 6.25 27.66 20.96
N ILE A 305 6.10 27.63 19.63
CA ILE A 305 6.90 26.75 18.77
C ILE A 305 8.37 27.19 18.76
N ARG A 306 8.62 28.50 18.68
CA ARG A 306 9.98 29.06 18.76
C ARG A 306 10.67 28.63 20.05
N ASP A 307 10.00 28.83 21.19
CA ASP A 307 10.53 28.51 22.51
C ASP A 307 10.75 27.00 22.68
N ARG A 308 9.78 26.19 22.22
CA ARG A 308 9.86 24.73 22.31
C ARG A 308 11.04 24.16 21.53
N ILE A 309 11.25 24.64 20.30
CA ILE A 309 12.38 24.21 19.46
C ILE A 309 13.71 24.74 20.04
N ALA A 310 13.75 25.99 20.51
CA ALA A 310 14.94 26.53 21.18
C ALA A 310 15.34 25.69 22.40
N ALA A 311 14.37 25.31 23.24
CA ALA A 311 14.58 24.43 24.38
C ALA A 311 15.08 23.04 23.95
N ALA A 312 14.50 22.46 22.88
CA ALA A 312 14.93 21.16 22.36
C ALA A 312 16.38 21.21 21.82
N VAL A 313 16.75 22.26 21.09
CA VAL A 313 18.11 22.48 20.60
C VAL A 313 19.10 22.64 21.76
N TYR A 314 18.73 23.39 22.80
CA TYR A 314 19.56 23.56 23.99
C TYR A 314 19.79 22.22 24.70
N ALA A 315 18.74 21.43 24.91
CA ALA A 315 18.83 20.11 25.53
C ALA A 315 19.74 19.17 24.74
N LEU A 316 19.66 19.17 23.41
CA LEU A 316 20.51 18.35 22.55
C LEU A 316 22.00 18.70 22.71
N LYS A 317 22.34 20.00 22.75
CA LYS A 317 23.73 20.46 22.95
C LYS A 317 24.31 20.01 24.30
N GLN A 318 23.50 20.05 25.36
CA GLN A 318 23.92 19.61 26.68
C GLN A 318 24.18 18.09 26.72
N GLN A 319 23.36 17.30 26.03
CA GLN A 319 23.57 15.86 25.92
C GLN A 319 24.83 15.52 25.11
N THR A 320 25.14 16.26 24.04
CA THR A 320 26.35 16.03 23.26
C THR A 320 27.63 16.40 24.01
N ALA A 321 27.60 17.47 24.81
CA ALA A 321 28.75 17.88 25.63
C ALA A 321 29.10 16.81 26.68
N LYS A 322 28.08 16.28 27.38
CA LYS A 322 28.25 15.23 28.40
C LYS A 322 28.71 13.87 27.85
N ARG A 323 28.61 13.63 26.54
CA ARG A 323 29.10 12.39 25.90
C ARG A 323 30.56 12.47 25.46
N GLN A 324 31.15 13.67 25.50
CA GLN A 324 32.52 13.95 25.09
C GLN A 324 33.48 14.11 26.27
N GLU A 325 32.95 14.16 27.50
CA GLU A 325 33.66 14.09 28.78
C GLU A 325 33.70 12.64 29.29
#